data_AF-A0A8J6LU72-F1
#
_entry.id   AF-A0A8J6LU72-F1
#
_cell.length_a   1.000
_cell.length_b   1.000
_cell.length_c   1.000
_cell.angle_alpha   90.00
_cell.angle_beta   90.00
_cell.angle_gamma   90.00
#
_symmetry.space_group_name_H-M   'P 1'
#
loop_
_entity.id
_entity.type
_entity.pdbx_description
1 polymer ?
#
loop_
_entity_poly.entity_id
_entity_poly.type
_entity_poly.pdbx_seq_one_letter_code
_entity_poly.pdbx_strand_id
1 'polypeptide(L)'
;MTKKKTKIDELREYYDNTDMSESIRRARQETEVVDEVMVSTSIRLPKPLMDRVRIQAEAIGVPATTLMRQWILDRLDADPETAVVAVADIKRFIAEHAYSAAA
;
A
#
# COMPACT_ATOMS: atom_id res chain seq x y z
N MET A 1 -18.08 -26.48 -39.78
CA MET A 1 -17.52 -25.30 -39.08
C MET A 1 -17.11 -25.74 -37.69
N THR A 2 -15.82 -25.91 -37.44
CA THR A 2 -15.30 -26.40 -36.15
C THR A 2 -15.33 -25.22 -35.16
N LYS A 3 -16.22 -25.28 -34.16
CA LYS A 3 -16.33 -24.24 -33.13
C LYS A 3 -15.00 -24.21 -32.35
N LYS A 4 -14.30 -23.07 -32.36
CA LYS A 4 -13.04 -22.89 -31.64
C LYS A 4 -13.31 -23.13 -30.15
N LYS A 5 -12.63 -24.10 -29.54
CA LYS A 5 -12.73 -24.36 -28.10
C LYS A 5 -12.35 -23.09 -27.34
N THR A 6 -13.16 -22.72 -26.37
CA THR A 6 -12.85 -21.62 -25.47
C THR A 6 -11.85 -22.10 -24.41
N LYS A 7 -11.13 -21.18 -23.77
CA LYS A 7 -10.21 -21.52 -22.68
C LYS A 7 -10.90 -22.25 -21.52
N ILE A 8 -12.20 -22.02 -21.34
CA ILE A 8 -13.03 -22.73 -20.36
C ILE A 8 -13.27 -24.19 -20.79
N ASP A 9 -13.51 -24.44 -22.08
CA ASP A 9 -13.70 -25.80 -22.60
C ASP A 9 -12.42 -26.64 -22.46
N GLU A 10 -11.26 -26.03 -22.70
CA GLU A 10 -9.95 -26.66 -22.51
C GLU A 10 -9.65 -26.97 -21.04
N LEU A 11 -9.96 -26.04 -20.12
CA LEU A 11 -9.83 -26.28 -18.68
C LEU A 11 -10.75 -27.41 -18.22
N ARG A 12 -11.99 -27.44 -18.70
CA ARG A 12 -12.94 -28.50 -18.36
C ARG A 12 -12.41 -29.86 -18.82
N GLU A 13 -12.01 -29.98 -20.07
CA GLU A 13 -11.45 -31.22 -20.62
C GLU A 13 -10.19 -31.69 -19.87
N TYR A 14 -9.33 -30.76 -19.45
CA TYR A 14 -8.16 -31.07 -18.63
C TYR A 14 -8.55 -31.66 -17.28
N TYR A 15 -9.46 -31.02 -16.54
CA TYR A 15 -9.87 -31.49 -15.21
C TYR A 15 -10.76 -32.73 -15.26
N ASP A 16 -11.52 -32.94 -16.33
CA ASP A 16 -12.35 -34.14 -16.53
C ASP A 16 -11.48 -35.41 -16.74
N ASN A 17 -10.26 -35.26 -17.28
CA ASN A 17 -9.38 -36.38 -17.65
C ASN A 17 -8.10 -36.48 -16.82
N THR A 18 -7.81 -35.53 -15.92
CA THR A 18 -6.60 -35.53 -15.09
C THR A 18 -6.91 -36.02 -13.69
N ASP A 19 -6.18 -37.03 -13.22
CA ASP A 19 -6.27 -37.48 -11.83
C ASP A 19 -5.71 -36.41 -10.88
N MET A 20 -6.62 -35.82 -10.09
CA MET A 20 -6.30 -34.77 -9.12
C MET A 20 -5.95 -35.32 -7.73
N SER A 21 -5.94 -36.63 -7.53
CA SER A 21 -5.76 -37.26 -6.22
C SER A 21 -4.45 -36.87 -5.53
N GLU A 22 -3.35 -36.79 -6.28
CA GLU A 22 -2.06 -36.33 -5.76
C GLU A 22 -2.06 -34.84 -5.38
N SER A 23 -2.73 -34.01 -6.19
CA SER A 23 -2.84 -32.56 -5.95
C SER A 23 -3.66 -32.29 -4.69
N ILE A 24 -4.76 -33.02 -4.49
CA ILE A 24 -5.58 -32.94 -3.28
C ILE A 24 -4.79 -33.46 -2.07
N ARG A 25 -4.03 -34.56 -2.21
CA ARG A 25 -3.23 -35.11 -1.11
C ARG A 25 -2.13 -34.15 -0.63
N ARG A 26 -1.56 -33.36 -1.54
CA ARG A 26 -0.53 -32.34 -1.23
C ARG A 26 -1.13 -30.99 -0.83
N ALA A 27 -2.42 -30.77 -1.06
CA ALA A 27 -3.07 -29.54 -0.69
C ALA A 27 -3.11 -29.40 0.83
N ARG A 28 -2.76 -28.23 1.33
CA ARG A 28 -2.94 -27.84 2.72
C ARG A 28 -4.08 -26.83 2.78
N GLN A 29 -4.98 -27.01 3.73
CA GLN A 29 -5.99 -26.00 4.03
C GLN A 29 -5.27 -24.80 4.67
N GLU A 30 -5.35 -23.66 4.00
CA GLU A 30 -4.93 -22.39 4.59
C GLU A 30 -6.01 -21.96 5.59
N THR A 31 -5.62 -21.89 6.86
CA THR A 31 -6.51 -21.52 7.97
C THR A 31 -6.01 -20.28 8.69
N GLU A 32 -4.86 -19.74 8.31
CA GLU A 32 -4.31 -18.54 8.90
C GLU A 32 -5.14 -17.34 8.45
N VAL A 33 -5.82 -16.73 9.41
CA VAL A 33 -6.47 -15.44 9.21
C VAL A 33 -5.40 -14.40 9.45
N VAL A 34 -5.10 -13.60 8.43
CA VAL A 34 -4.21 -12.45 8.59
C VAL A 34 -4.98 -11.40 9.38
N ASP A 35 -4.53 -11.08 10.60
CA ASP A 35 -5.18 -10.12 11.49
C ASP A 35 -5.29 -8.73 10.85
N GLU A 36 -4.34 -8.36 9.99
CA GLU A 36 -4.29 -7.08 9.32
C GLU A 36 -4.28 -7.26 7.79
N VAL A 37 -5.47 -7.12 7.18
CA VAL A 37 -5.63 -7.24 5.73
C VAL A 37 -5.13 -5.97 5.05
N MET A 38 -4.09 -6.11 4.22
CA MET A 38 -3.59 -5.01 3.39
C MET A 38 -4.60 -4.69 2.26
N VAL A 39 -5.17 -3.49 2.29
CA VAL A 39 -6.07 -2.98 1.23
C VAL A 39 -5.28 -2.13 0.24
N SER A 40 -5.47 -2.38 -1.06
CA SER A 40 -4.87 -1.55 -2.11
C SER A 40 -5.72 -0.31 -2.34
N THR A 41 -5.19 0.87 -2.03
CA THR A 41 -5.83 2.16 -2.31
C THR A 41 -5.04 2.93 -3.38
N SER A 42 -5.73 3.42 -4.41
CA SER A 42 -5.12 4.26 -5.44
C SER A 42 -5.21 5.73 -5.05
N ILE A 43 -4.05 6.39 -4.94
CA ILE A 43 -3.93 7.83 -4.65
C ILE A 43 -3.19 8.49 -5.81
N ARG A 44 -3.69 9.63 -6.28
CA ARG A 44 -3.01 10.44 -7.29
C ARG A 44 -2.05 11.41 -6.60
N LEU A 45 -0.76 11.30 -6.94
CA LEU A 45 0.28 12.19 -6.46
C LEU A 45 0.88 12.99 -7.62
N PRO A 46 1.28 14.25 -7.41
CA PRO A 46 2.07 14.98 -8.38
C PRO A 46 3.36 14.21 -8.72
N LYS A 47 3.72 14.18 -10.01
CA LYS A 47 4.96 13.51 -10.47
C LYS A 47 6.21 13.96 -9.69
N PRO A 48 6.46 15.27 -9.46
CA PRO A 48 7.65 15.71 -8.73
C PRO A 48 7.70 15.19 -7.29
N LEU A 49 6.54 15.02 -6.66
CA LEU A 49 6.45 14.45 -5.31
C LEU A 49 6.84 12.98 -5.35
N MET A 50 6.24 12.19 -6.25
CA MET A 50 6.54 10.76 -6.34
C MET A 50 8.01 10.49 -6.69
N ASP A 51 8.63 11.34 -7.51
CA ASP A 51 10.05 11.23 -7.85
C ASP A 51 10.94 11.47 -6.62
N ARG A 52 10.60 12.42 -5.73
CA ARG A 52 11.31 12.61 -4.45
C ARG A 52 11.18 11.40 -3.52
N VAL A 53 9.99 10.81 -3.43
CA VAL A 53 9.77 9.61 -2.62
C VAL A 53 10.63 8.45 -3.12
N ARG A 54 10.71 8.25 -4.44
CA ARG A 54 11.55 7.19 -5.03
C ARG A 54 13.02 7.37 -4.71
N ILE A 55 13.55 8.58 -4.84
CA ILE A 55 14.95 8.89 -4.51
C ILE A 55 15.24 8.56 -3.04
N GLN A 56 14.34 8.94 -2.12
CA GLN A 56 14.54 8.66 -0.70
C GLN A 56 14.44 7.16 -0.38
N ALA A 57 13.51 6.46 -1.03
CA ALA A 57 13.34 5.02 -0.87
C ALA A 57 14.56 4.24 -1.38
N GLU A 58 15.12 4.67 -2.51
CA GLU A 58 16.35 4.11 -3.08
C GLU A 58 17.55 4.31 -2.14
N ALA A 59 17.69 5.51 -1.54
CA ALA A 59 18.77 5.81 -0.62
C ALA A 59 18.79 4.91 0.63
N ILE A 60 17.64 4.40 1.05
CA ILE A 60 17.49 3.48 2.19
C ILE A 60 17.26 2.02 1.78
N GLY A 61 17.28 1.72 0.47
CA GLY A 61 17.17 0.37 -0.07
C GLY A 61 15.79 -0.30 0.04
N VAL A 62 14.70 0.48 0.11
CA VAL A 62 13.33 -0.07 0.22
C VAL A 62 12.44 0.35 -0.96
N PRO A 63 11.36 -0.40 -1.26
CA PRO A 63 10.36 0.06 -2.22
C PRO A 63 9.67 1.36 -1.78
N ALA A 64 9.38 2.26 -2.72
CA ALA A 64 8.71 3.53 -2.42
C ALA A 64 7.35 3.34 -1.70
N THR A 65 6.61 2.27 -2.00
CA THR A 65 5.36 1.94 -1.32
C THR A 65 5.56 1.54 0.14
N THR A 66 6.68 0.88 0.45
CA THR A 66 7.09 0.55 1.82
C THR A 66 7.43 1.82 2.60
N LEU A 67 8.21 2.71 2.00
CA LEU A 67 8.56 4.01 2.62
C LEU A 67 7.32 4.86 2.88
N MET A 68 6.42 4.98 1.91
CA MET A 68 5.17 5.73 2.08
C MET A 68 4.31 5.16 3.22
N ARG A 69 4.22 3.83 3.33
CA ARG A 69 3.49 3.18 4.42
C ARG A 69 4.11 3.51 5.78
N GLN A 70 5.42 3.41 5.88
CA GLN A 70 6.15 3.74 7.11
C GLN A 70 5.89 5.18 7.54
N TRP A 71 5.99 6.15 6.62
CA TRP A 71 5.69 7.54 6.96
C TRP A 71 4.25 7.77 7.42
N ILE A 72 3.29 7.02 6.88
CA ILE A 72 1.89 7.12 7.32
C ILE A 72 1.78 6.59 8.75
N LEU A 73 2.36 5.42 9.06
CA LEU A 73 2.37 4.86 10.40
C LEU A 73 3.09 5.76 11.40
N ASP A 74 4.31 6.19 11.08
CA ASP A 74 5.11 7.11 11.90
C ASP A 74 4.34 8.41 12.21
N ARG A 75 3.57 8.91 11.24
CA ARG A 75 2.76 10.12 11.44
C ARG A 75 1.53 9.89 12.32
N LEU A 76 0.93 8.70 12.27
CA LEU A 76 -0.22 8.33 13.10
C LEU A 76 0.20 7.97 14.53
N ASP A 77 1.36 7.37 14.69
CA ASP A 77 1.93 6.96 15.98
C ASP A 77 2.61 8.12 16.71
N ALA A 78 2.91 9.23 16.01
CA ALA A 78 3.47 10.42 16.64
C ALA A 78 2.45 11.05 17.61
N ASP A 79 2.73 10.96 18.91
CA ASP A 79 1.99 11.67 19.96
C ASP A 79 2.05 13.18 19.70
N PRO A 80 0.91 13.87 19.55
CA PRO A 80 0.86 15.31 19.28
C PRO A 80 1.60 16.16 20.32
N GLU A 81 1.70 15.70 21.57
CA GLU A 81 2.41 16.42 22.65
C GLU A 81 3.94 16.32 22.54
N THR A 82 4.47 15.32 21.81
CA THR A 82 5.92 15.12 21.62
C THR A 82 6.36 15.29 20.16
N ALA A 83 5.43 15.65 19.27
CA ALA A 83 5.69 15.80 17.85
C ALA A 83 6.69 16.94 17.57
N VAL A 84 7.78 16.61 16.88
CA VAL A 84 8.73 17.62 16.41
C VAL A 84 8.12 18.35 15.22
N VAL A 85 7.89 19.65 15.36
CA VAL A 85 7.32 20.51 14.31
C VAL A 85 8.40 21.33 13.61
N ALA A 86 8.21 21.58 12.31
CA ALA A 86 9.12 22.43 11.56
C ALA A 86 9.03 23.87 12.05
N VAL A 87 10.17 24.53 12.23
CA VAL A 87 10.24 25.94 12.67
C VAL A 87 9.44 26.88 11.76
N ALA A 88 9.34 26.55 10.47
CA ALA A 88 8.52 27.31 9.51
C ALA A 88 7.03 27.30 9.87
N ASP A 89 6.51 26.20 10.40
CA ASP A 89 5.10 26.06 10.78
C ASP A 89 4.82 26.83 12.07
N ILE A 90 5.75 26.84 13.03
CA ILE A 90 5.68 27.70 14.21
C ILE A 90 5.66 29.17 13.82
N LYS A 91 6.57 29.59 12.92
CA LYS A 91 6.64 30.99 12.45
C LYS A 91 5.33 31.42 11.78
N ARG A 92 4.73 30.54 10.96
CA ARG A 92 3.44 30.79 10.32
C ARG A 92 2.32 30.93 11.35
N PHE A 93 2.23 30.01 12.30
CA PHE A 93 1.23 30.05 13.37
C PHE A 93 1.31 31.34 14.21
N ILE A 94 2.52 31.74 14.61
CA ILE A 94 2.75 33.00 15.36
C ILE A 94 2.32 34.19 14.52
N ALA A 95 2.67 34.25 13.24
CA ALA A 95 2.27 35.35 12.37
C ALA A 95 0.75 35.46 12.24
N GLU A 96 0.05 34.33 12.09
CA GLU A 96 -1.41 34.28 11.98
C GLU A 96 -2.11 34.73 13.28
N HIS A 97 -1.60 34.33 14.45
CA HIS A 97 -2.25 34.62 15.74
C HIS A 97 -1.83 35.95 16.37
N ALA A 98 -0.61 36.42 16.13
CA ALA A 98 -0.15 37.72 16.60
C ALA A 98 -0.90 38.88 15.93
N TYR A 99 -1.35 38.70 14.68
CA TYR A 99 -2.18 39.68 13.97
C TYR A 99 -3.67 39.61 14.33
N SER A 100 -4.16 38.50 14.87
CA SER A 100 -5.54 38.37 15.34
C SER A 100 -5.81 39.07 16.68
N ALA A 101 -4.77 39.36 17.48
CA ALA A 101 -4.90 40.08 18.76
C ALA A 101 -4.82 41.61 18.63
N ALA A 102 -4.58 42.12 17.42
CA ALA A 102 -4.39 43.54 17.12
C ALA A 102 -5.51 44.15 16.26
N ALA A 103 -6.63 43.44 16.08
CA ALA A 103 -7.82 43.88 15.34
C ALA A 103 -9.04 44.04 16.25
#